data_AF-A0AA36JFM9-F1
#
_entry.id   AF-A0AA36JFM9-F1
#
_cell.length_a   1.000
_cell.length_b   1.000
_cell.length_c   1.000
_cell.angle_alpha   90.00
_cell.angle_beta   90.00
_cell.angle_gamma   90.00
#
_symmetry.space_group_name_H-M   'P 1'
#
loop_
_entity.id
_entity.type
_entity.pdbx_description
1 polymer ?
#
loop_
_entity_poly.entity_id
_entity_poly.type
_entity_poly.pdbx_seq_one_letter_code
_entity_poly.pdbx_strand_id
1 'polypeptide(L)'
;MFGERRGFQEDEALLERLGDLLERCLAALAGFAPDGSGGYKLSESSEQPGPDVLAAEAAGAACLKLARNLAAGCSDIQARWWRRGLVERLAVQARCDLAAPGGQRSLAWCEAVPSFMANVVAGNEELRAEALQALQPHGLAAVLALCWQRPDHGFLLLQNLCAGGGLDISHGGLLYMVLSLLRAVEEVSPAVAAKAKDWAAIFFSSLWSQGLFAEVFASVKKVTPAELHGFLHASAAVPGWGALKPGAAKSSAEESFGLIMSRMCGRREALGLLWHTIRGLLGSLDSEQGDGVGAASPEALRLARRLLGDDSFVDLARQEMSAALVRLAAAHSLKLELDIAPASACEVLTLHAEDLDVAALAARGLEEHEQSEEEGAFREMLLCAVDLAALPCGTFPPKLAGLYLWGNVKLMAALHHLRFGTAAVAETGVELPARQEPKSGDPTAAVKAAFAGQLVTQLRLCGNVLFESPEAAEFLRLSGGLPTLLSHCYADPELPLLREAGIFAVRNATQHSSATREEVKQLLAERRTRDPNRALPMVDESALLS
;
A
#
# COMPACT_ATOMS: atom_id res chain seq x y z
N MET A 1 46.63 -15.02 -38.13
CA MET A 1 46.32 -13.81 -37.35
C MET A 1 45.81 -12.63 -38.22
N PHE A 2 45.07 -12.89 -39.32
CA PHE A 2 44.34 -11.85 -40.10
C PHE A 2 42.96 -12.32 -40.58
N GLY A 3 42.43 -13.41 -40.01
CA GLY A 3 41.07 -13.92 -40.29
C GLY A 3 39.98 -13.40 -39.34
N GLU A 4 40.36 -12.73 -38.24
CA GLU A 4 39.41 -12.26 -37.21
C GLU A 4 38.86 -10.84 -37.45
N ARG A 5 39.46 -10.06 -38.37
CA ARG A 5 39.05 -8.65 -38.58
C ARG A 5 37.77 -8.48 -39.40
N ARG A 6 37.33 -9.49 -40.17
CA ARG A 6 36.07 -9.40 -40.93
C ARG A 6 34.83 -9.65 -40.05
N GLY A 7 34.93 -10.52 -39.05
CA GLY A 7 33.83 -10.71 -38.07
C GLY A 7 33.57 -9.43 -37.28
N PHE A 8 34.64 -8.77 -36.82
CA PHE A 8 34.55 -7.57 -35.99
C PHE A 8 33.83 -6.38 -36.66
N GLN A 9 33.89 -6.22 -37.99
CA GLN A 9 33.19 -5.12 -38.69
C GLN A 9 31.69 -5.38 -38.84
N GLU A 10 31.28 -6.63 -39.07
CA GLU A 10 29.87 -7.01 -39.12
C GLU A 10 29.23 -6.93 -37.72
N ASP A 11 30.01 -7.28 -36.68
CA ASP A 11 29.62 -7.15 -35.27
C ASP A 11 29.42 -5.68 -34.86
N GLU A 12 30.29 -4.77 -35.29
CA GLU A 12 30.19 -3.33 -35.03
C GLU A 12 28.92 -2.71 -35.65
N ALA A 13 28.61 -3.04 -36.91
CA ALA A 13 27.41 -2.55 -37.57
C ALA A 13 26.12 -3.09 -36.91
N LEU A 14 26.16 -4.34 -36.42
CA LEU A 14 25.05 -4.94 -35.70
C LEU A 14 24.82 -4.26 -34.35
N LEU A 15 25.89 -4.03 -33.57
CA LEU A 15 25.82 -3.33 -32.29
C LEU A 15 25.28 -1.92 -32.45
N GLU A 16 25.66 -1.22 -33.52
CA GLU A 16 25.15 0.12 -33.80
C GLU A 16 23.65 0.12 -34.10
N ARG A 17 23.20 -0.79 -34.98
CA ARG A 17 21.78 -0.95 -35.30
C ARG A 17 20.95 -1.33 -34.07
N LEU A 18 21.49 -2.17 -33.19
CA LEU A 18 20.84 -2.56 -31.94
C LEU A 18 20.69 -1.37 -31.00
N GLY A 19 21.73 -0.55 -30.86
CA GLY A 19 21.67 0.67 -30.06
C GLY A 19 20.65 1.68 -30.61
N ASP A 20 20.59 1.87 -31.93
CA ASP A 20 19.62 2.77 -32.57
C ASP A 20 18.17 2.28 -32.40
N LEU A 21 17.97 0.96 -32.42
CA LEU A 21 16.67 0.36 -32.14
C LEU A 21 16.26 0.58 -30.68
N LEU A 22 17.17 0.37 -29.72
CA LEU A 22 16.92 0.64 -28.30
C LEU A 22 16.58 2.11 -28.05
N GLU A 23 17.28 3.04 -28.68
CA GLU A 23 17.01 4.47 -28.56
C GLU A 23 15.62 4.83 -29.09
N ARG A 24 15.22 4.27 -30.23
CA ARG A 24 13.86 4.46 -30.76
C ARG A 24 12.78 3.87 -29.86
N CYS A 25 13.01 2.67 -29.32
CA CYS A 25 12.09 2.04 -28.37
C CYS A 25 11.95 2.91 -27.11
N LEU A 26 13.07 3.37 -26.54
CA LEU A 26 13.04 4.26 -25.37
C LEU A 26 12.33 5.57 -25.67
N ALA A 27 12.61 6.22 -26.80
CA ALA A 27 11.91 7.45 -27.19
C ALA A 27 10.39 7.24 -27.33
N ALA A 28 9.97 6.11 -27.90
CA ALA A 28 8.55 5.76 -28.02
C ALA A 28 7.89 5.49 -26.65
N LEU A 29 8.58 4.79 -25.74
CA LEU A 29 8.07 4.47 -24.40
C LEU A 29 7.99 5.68 -23.49
N ALA A 30 8.93 6.59 -23.65
CA ALA A 30 9.02 7.80 -22.87
C ALA A 30 7.86 8.76 -23.27
N GLY A 31 7.33 8.66 -24.49
CA GLY A 31 6.37 9.64 -25.01
C GLY A 31 6.99 11.03 -25.18
N PHE A 32 8.33 11.10 -25.23
CA PHE A 32 9.07 12.35 -25.41
C PHE A 32 9.58 12.44 -26.84
N ALA A 33 9.24 13.54 -27.52
CA ALA A 33 10.02 13.96 -28.67
C ALA A 33 11.33 14.58 -28.18
N PRO A 34 12.48 14.29 -28.81
CA PRO A 34 13.71 15.04 -28.54
C PRO A 34 13.41 16.51 -28.86
N ASP A 35 13.54 17.38 -27.87
CA ASP A 35 13.64 18.80 -28.17
C ASP A 35 15.01 19.05 -28.79
N GLY A 36 15.11 19.94 -29.77
CA GLY A 36 16.35 20.18 -30.51
C GLY A 36 17.56 20.62 -29.66
N SER A 37 17.41 20.71 -28.33
CA SER A 37 18.47 20.94 -27.34
C SER A 37 19.05 19.65 -26.73
N GLY A 38 18.61 18.47 -27.15
CA GLY A 38 19.02 17.20 -26.53
C GLY A 38 18.31 16.93 -25.20
N GLY A 39 17.29 17.73 -24.87
CA GLY A 39 16.33 17.45 -23.82
C GLY A 39 15.12 16.70 -24.38
N TYR A 40 14.23 16.28 -23.48
CA TYR A 40 13.04 15.51 -23.82
C TYR A 40 11.83 16.26 -23.24
N LYS A 41 10.73 16.43 -24.01
CA LYS A 41 9.44 16.94 -23.50
C LYS A 41 8.33 15.88 -23.50
N LEU A 42 7.63 15.70 -22.38
CA LEU A 42 6.48 14.80 -22.24
C LEU A 42 5.33 15.25 -23.13
N SER A 43 4.72 14.32 -23.86
CA SER A 43 3.40 14.51 -24.47
C SER A 43 2.34 14.52 -23.36
N GLU A 44 1.55 15.59 -23.24
CA GLU A 44 0.49 15.75 -22.22
C GLU A 44 -0.78 14.92 -22.49
N SER A 45 -0.80 14.05 -23.51
CA SER A 45 -1.97 13.23 -23.85
C SER A 45 -2.13 12.03 -22.91
N SER A 46 -3.06 12.11 -21.95
CA SER A 46 -3.34 11.07 -20.94
C SER A 46 -4.20 9.88 -21.45
N GLU A 47 -4.16 9.55 -22.74
CA GLU A 47 -4.93 8.42 -23.28
C GLU A 47 -4.15 7.10 -23.13
N GLN A 48 -4.89 5.98 -23.07
CA GLN A 48 -4.33 4.63 -22.99
C GLN A 48 -3.16 4.44 -23.96
N PRO A 49 -2.11 3.68 -23.58
CA PRO A 49 -0.96 3.47 -24.45
C PRO A 49 -1.43 2.90 -25.79
N GLY A 50 -1.21 3.67 -26.85
CA GLY A 50 -1.55 3.23 -28.20
C GLY A 50 -0.84 1.92 -28.55
N PRO A 51 -1.33 1.16 -29.56
CA PRO A 51 -0.74 -0.11 -29.98
C PRO A 51 0.78 -0.01 -30.26
N ASP A 52 1.25 1.17 -30.65
CA ASP A 52 2.66 1.46 -30.89
C ASP A 52 3.52 1.41 -29.62
N VAL A 53 2.99 1.79 -28.46
CA VAL A 53 3.72 1.77 -27.17
C VAL A 53 3.96 0.33 -26.71
N LEU A 54 2.95 -0.53 -26.80
CA LEU A 54 3.08 -1.95 -26.42
C LEU A 54 4.06 -2.68 -27.36
N ALA A 55 4.01 -2.38 -28.65
CA ALA A 55 4.95 -2.93 -29.62
C ALA A 55 6.39 -2.43 -29.35
N ALA A 56 6.55 -1.14 -29.05
CA ALA A 56 7.85 -0.56 -28.68
C ALA A 56 8.40 -1.18 -27.38
N GLU A 57 7.54 -1.47 -26.42
CA GLU A 57 7.92 -2.10 -25.15
C GLU A 57 8.43 -3.52 -25.35
N ALA A 58 7.68 -4.34 -26.08
CA ALA A 58 8.06 -5.70 -26.40
C ALA A 58 9.37 -5.75 -27.21
N ALA A 59 9.51 -4.87 -28.20
CA ALA A 59 10.74 -4.74 -28.99
C ALA A 59 11.92 -4.28 -28.12
N GLY A 60 11.71 -3.28 -27.27
CA GLY A 60 12.72 -2.77 -26.34
C GLY A 60 13.21 -3.85 -25.37
N ALA A 61 12.28 -4.60 -24.76
CA ALA A 61 12.60 -5.71 -23.88
C ALA A 61 13.42 -6.81 -24.58
N ALA A 62 13.05 -7.17 -25.82
CA ALA A 62 13.81 -8.13 -26.62
C ALA A 62 15.22 -7.63 -26.95
N CYS A 63 15.35 -6.36 -27.33
CA CYS A 63 16.64 -5.73 -27.62
C CYS A 63 17.55 -5.65 -26.40
N LEU A 64 17.00 -5.31 -25.22
CA LEU A 64 17.75 -5.29 -23.96
C LEU A 64 18.25 -6.69 -23.59
N LYS A 65 17.43 -7.73 -23.76
CA LYS A 65 17.83 -9.12 -23.54
C LYS A 65 18.97 -9.54 -24.49
N LEU A 66 18.91 -9.13 -25.76
CA LEU A 66 20.00 -9.37 -26.72
C LEU A 66 21.27 -8.59 -26.35
N ALA A 67 21.17 -7.30 -26.06
CA ALA A 67 22.30 -6.45 -25.69
C ALA A 67 22.99 -6.95 -24.42
N ARG A 68 22.21 -7.41 -23.43
CA ARG A 68 22.71 -8.09 -22.23
C ARG A 68 23.54 -9.33 -22.57
N ASN A 69 23.02 -10.20 -23.44
CA ASN A 69 23.74 -11.42 -23.82
C ASN A 69 25.04 -11.12 -24.56
N LEU A 70 25.05 -10.10 -25.44
CA LEU A 70 26.26 -9.66 -26.13
C LEU A 70 27.27 -9.03 -25.18
N ALA A 71 26.82 -8.36 -24.12
CA ALA A 71 27.67 -7.74 -23.11
C ALA A 71 28.24 -8.73 -22.08
N ALA A 72 27.70 -9.95 -21.99
CA ALA A 72 28.12 -10.92 -20.98
C ALA A 72 29.60 -11.30 -21.17
N GLY A 73 30.45 -10.94 -20.18
CA GLY A 73 31.89 -11.21 -20.23
C GLY A 73 32.70 -10.37 -21.22
N CYS A 74 32.11 -9.31 -21.80
CA CYS A 74 32.78 -8.45 -22.78
C CYS A 74 32.79 -6.98 -22.33
N SER A 75 33.91 -6.53 -21.74
CA SER A 75 34.08 -5.17 -21.20
C SER A 75 33.93 -4.08 -22.25
N ASP A 76 34.38 -4.32 -23.48
CA ASP A 76 34.30 -3.35 -24.58
C ASP A 76 32.85 -3.06 -25.00
N ILE A 77 32.03 -4.11 -25.08
CA ILE A 77 30.60 -3.98 -25.38
C ILE A 77 29.87 -3.29 -24.21
N GLN A 78 30.21 -3.63 -22.97
CA GLN A 78 29.68 -2.94 -21.78
C GLN A 78 30.01 -1.44 -21.81
N ALA A 79 31.27 -1.09 -22.09
CA ALA A 79 31.72 0.29 -22.22
C ALA A 79 31.10 1.02 -23.41
N ARG A 80 30.73 0.30 -24.48
CA ARG A 80 29.97 0.88 -25.58
C ARG A 80 28.58 1.31 -25.13
N TRP A 81 27.83 0.43 -24.46
CA TRP A 81 26.49 0.77 -23.97
C TRP A 81 26.51 1.93 -22.98
N TRP A 82 27.53 1.98 -22.12
CA TRP A 82 27.78 3.10 -21.24
C TRP A 82 28.05 4.40 -21.98
N ARG A 83 29.01 4.43 -22.91
CA ARG A 83 29.33 5.64 -23.70
C ARG A 83 28.16 6.16 -24.54
N ARG A 84 27.23 5.28 -24.91
CA ARG A 84 25.97 5.68 -25.56
C ARG A 84 24.96 6.29 -24.58
N GLY A 85 25.22 6.33 -23.28
CA GLY A 85 24.29 6.85 -22.27
C GLY A 85 23.06 5.96 -22.08
N LEU A 86 23.16 4.66 -22.42
CA LEU A 86 21.99 3.76 -22.38
C LEU A 86 21.59 3.44 -20.93
N VAL A 87 22.55 3.30 -20.02
CA VAL A 87 22.28 3.00 -18.61
C VAL A 87 21.52 4.15 -17.94
N GLU A 88 21.97 5.38 -18.16
CA GLU A 88 21.34 6.59 -17.62
C GLU A 88 19.94 6.79 -18.19
N ARG A 89 19.76 6.59 -19.50
CA ARG A 89 18.44 6.69 -20.13
C ARG A 89 17.47 5.62 -19.62
N LEU A 90 17.93 4.40 -19.38
CA LEU A 90 17.11 3.35 -18.78
C LEU A 90 16.75 3.67 -17.32
N ALA A 91 17.65 4.27 -16.56
CA ALA A 91 17.37 4.70 -15.19
C ALA A 91 16.33 5.83 -15.17
N VAL A 92 16.45 6.80 -16.08
CA VAL A 92 15.45 7.85 -16.29
C VAL A 92 14.11 7.23 -16.72
N GLN A 93 14.12 6.29 -17.67
CA GLN A 93 12.91 5.62 -18.12
C GLN A 93 12.24 4.84 -16.99
N ALA A 94 12.99 4.13 -16.14
CA ALA A 94 12.44 3.44 -14.98
C ALA A 94 11.74 4.41 -14.02
N ARG A 95 12.27 5.63 -13.83
CA ARG A 95 11.61 6.68 -13.04
C ARG A 95 10.34 7.18 -13.71
N CYS A 96 10.37 7.40 -15.02
CA CYS A 96 9.18 7.75 -15.80
C CYS A 96 8.11 6.65 -15.72
N ASP A 97 8.51 5.38 -15.76
CA ASP A 97 7.61 4.23 -15.65
C ASP A 97 6.94 4.16 -14.28
N LEU A 98 7.64 4.55 -13.20
CA LEU A 98 7.06 4.64 -11.87
C LEU A 98 6.04 5.78 -11.73
N ALA A 99 6.29 6.90 -12.40
CA ALA A 99 5.40 8.05 -12.41
C ALA A 99 4.15 7.77 -13.27
N ALA A 100 4.32 7.34 -14.52
CA ALA A 100 3.27 7.27 -15.56
C ALA A 100 1.92 6.71 -15.07
N PRO A 101 0.80 7.47 -15.11
CA PRO A 101 -0.49 7.03 -14.59
C PRO A 101 -1.05 5.86 -15.42
N GLY A 102 -1.52 4.81 -14.76
CA GLY A 102 -2.34 3.75 -15.38
C GLY A 102 -1.64 2.60 -16.11
N GLY A 103 -0.31 2.46 -16.08
CA GLY A 103 0.36 1.31 -16.71
C GLY A 103 1.41 0.65 -15.83
N GLN A 104 1.13 -0.55 -15.33
CA GLN A 104 2.23 -1.49 -15.02
C GLN A 104 2.86 -1.87 -16.36
N ARG A 105 4.18 -1.70 -16.47
CA ARG A 105 4.93 -2.23 -17.62
C ARG A 105 4.79 -3.75 -17.65
N SER A 106 4.90 -4.33 -18.84
CA SER A 106 4.89 -5.77 -19.04
C SER A 106 6.00 -6.43 -18.22
N LEU A 107 5.73 -7.65 -17.77
CA LEU A 107 6.70 -8.49 -17.08
C LEU A 107 8.01 -8.63 -17.89
N ALA A 108 7.91 -8.68 -19.22
CA ALA A 108 9.08 -8.75 -20.10
C ALA A 108 10.00 -7.52 -19.98
N TRP A 109 9.43 -6.33 -19.85
CA TRP A 109 10.17 -5.08 -19.62
C TRP A 109 10.78 -5.03 -18.22
N CYS A 110 9.97 -5.29 -17.20
CA CYS A 110 10.38 -5.35 -15.80
C CYS A 110 11.50 -6.38 -15.55
N GLU A 111 11.57 -7.45 -16.35
CA GLU A 111 12.68 -8.39 -16.35
C GLU A 111 13.92 -7.89 -17.10
N ALA A 112 13.71 -7.31 -18.27
CA ALA A 112 14.79 -6.96 -19.19
C ALA A 112 15.66 -5.82 -18.67
N VAL A 113 15.05 -4.77 -18.10
CA VAL A 113 15.77 -3.58 -17.63
C VAL A 113 16.76 -3.92 -16.49
N PRO A 114 16.34 -4.53 -15.37
CA PRO A 114 17.26 -4.84 -14.28
C PRO A 114 18.29 -5.91 -14.68
N SER A 115 17.90 -6.88 -15.50
CA SER A 115 18.82 -7.91 -15.98
C SER A 115 19.90 -7.36 -16.91
N PHE A 116 19.55 -6.40 -17.77
CA PHE A 116 20.50 -5.65 -18.59
C PHE A 116 21.45 -4.85 -17.71
N MET A 117 20.92 -4.04 -16.78
CA MET A 117 21.74 -3.23 -15.87
C MET A 117 22.68 -4.09 -15.02
N ALA A 118 22.20 -5.20 -14.48
CA ALA A 118 23.03 -6.10 -13.68
C ALA A 118 24.24 -6.65 -14.45
N ASN A 119 24.14 -6.85 -15.77
CA ASN A 119 25.26 -7.36 -16.57
C ASN A 119 26.14 -6.24 -17.14
N VAL A 120 25.54 -5.14 -17.60
CA VAL A 120 26.26 -4.05 -18.26
C VAL A 120 27.02 -3.18 -17.26
N VAL A 121 26.40 -2.87 -16.12
CA VAL A 121 27.03 -2.02 -15.10
C VAL A 121 28.04 -2.80 -14.27
N ALA A 122 27.75 -4.05 -13.96
CA ALA A 122 28.56 -4.78 -12.99
C ALA A 122 29.68 -5.61 -13.56
N GLY A 123 29.56 -6.02 -14.83
CA GLY A 123 30.59 -6.79 -15.51
C GLY A 123 31.85 -5.98 -15.82
N ASN A 124 31.80 -4.65 -15.74
CA ASN A 124 32.91 -3.75 -15.97
C ASN A 124 33.30 -3.03 -14.66
N GLU A 125 34.45 -3.38 -14.10
CA GLU A 125 34.93 -2.77 -12.84
C GLU A 125 35.18 -1.26 -12.96
N GLU A 126 35.66 -0.79 -14.11
CA GLU A 126 35.97 0.62 -14.35
C GLU A 126 34.68 1.47 -14.37
N LEU A 127 33.64 0.96 -15.04
CA LEU A 127 32.37 1.67 -15.20
C LEU A 127 31.47 1.57 -13.96
N ARG A 128 31.73 0.61 -13.07
CA ARG A 128 30.88 0.37 -11.90
C ARG A 128 30.77 1.60 -11.02
N ALA A 129 31.87 2.33 -10.81
CA ALA A 129 31.87 3.56 -10.02
C ALA A 129 31.07 4.70 -10.69
N GLU A 130 31.24 4.89 -11.99
CA GLU A 130 30.50 5.90 -12.76
C GLU A 130 28.99 5.57 -12.80
N ALA A 131 28.66 4.29 -12.99
CA ALA A 131 27.29 3.81 -12.96
C ALA A 131 26.63 3.96 -11.60
N LEU A 132 27.36 3.69 -10.52
CA LEU A 132 26.88 3.97 -9.17
C LEU A 132 26.59 5.46 -8.98
N GLN A 133 27.48 6.34 -9.43
CA GLN A 133 27.27 7.77 -9.35
C GLN A 133 26.04 8.23 -10.17
N ALA A 134 25.81 7.65 -11.34
CA ALA A 134 24.67 7.99 -12.19
C ALA A 134 23.34 7.43 -11.69
N LEU A 135 23.36 6.25 -11.06
CA LEU A 135 22.17 5.57 -10.57
C LEU A 135 21.78 6.03 -9.15
N GLN A 136 22.75 6.30 -8.27
CA GLN A 136 22.44 6.53 -6.88
C GLN A 136 21.92 7.95 -6.58
N PRO A 137 21.05 8.08 -5.56
CA PRO A 137 20.34 7.00 -4.89
C PRO A 137 18.99 6.68 -5.59
N HIS A 138 18.47 7.61 -6.40
CA HIS A 138 17.11 7.61 -6.94
C HIS A 138 16.89 6.76 -8.20
N GLY A 139 17.84 6.77 -9.14
CA GLY A 139 17.77 5.94 -10.35
C GLY A 139 17.83 4.45 -9.99
N LEU A 140 18.67 4.09 -9.03
CA LEU A 140 18.77 2.73 -8.51
C LEU A 140 17.45 2.30 -7.85
N ALA A 141 16.86 3.14 -6.98
CA ALA A 141 15.58 2.84 -6.37
C ALA A 141 14.48 2.58 -7.40
N ALA A 142 14.45 3.38 -8.47
CA ALA A 142 13.46 3.19 -9.54
C ALA A 142 13.64 1.88 -10.30
N VAL A 143 14.88 1.48 -10.56
CA VAL A 143 15.19 0.19 -11.19
C VAL A 143 14.85 -0.97 -10.25
N LEU A 144 15.11 -0.83 -8.96
CA LEU A 144 14.75 -1.85 -7.97
C LEU A 144 13.24 -2.01 -7.85
N ALA A 145 12.46 -0.93 -7.97
CA ALA A 145 11.00 -1.01 -7.99
C ALA A 145 10.47 -1.86 -9.16
N LEU A 146 11.11 -1.81 -10.34
CA LEU A 146 10.78 -2.71 -11.47
C LEU A 146 11.01 -4.19 -11.12
N CYS A 147 11.83 -4.48 -10.12
CA CYS A 147 12.13 -5.85 -9.69
C CYS A 147 11.09 -6.43 -8.73
N TRP A 148 9.99 -5.74 -8.40
CA TRP A 148 9.01 -6.23 -7.40
C TRP A 148 8.51 -7.65 -7.70
N GLN A 149 8.17 -7.92 -8.97
CA GLN A 149 7.71 -9.25 -9.40
C GLN A 149 8.85 -10.26 -9.66
N ARG A 150 10.10 -9.79 -9.67
CA ARG A 150 11.32 -10.57 -9.92
C ARG A 150 12.44 -10.15 -8.96
N PRO A 151 12.26 -10.35 -7.64
CA PRO A 151 13.22 -9.88 -6.64
C PRO A 151 14.60 -10.50 -6.81
N ASP A 152 14.69 -11.67 -7.45
CA ASP A 152 15.96 -12.30 -7.84
C ASP A 152 16.83 -11.40 -8.72
N HIS A 153 16.23 -10.63 -9.64
CA HIS A 153 16.97 -9.67 -10.46
C HIS A 153 17.44 -8.44 -9.66
N GLY A 154 16.64 -8.00 -8.68
CA GLY A 154 17.01 -6.89 -7.79
C GLY A 154 18.22 -7.25 -6.92
N PHE A 155 18.20 -8.42 -6.26
CA PHE A 155 19.36 -8.87 -5.48
C PHE A 155 20.58 -9.18 -6.33
N LEU A 156 20.41 -9.73 -7.54
CA LEU A 156 21.50 -9.88 -8.49
C LEU A 156 22.15 -8.53 -8.80
N LEU A 157 21.37 -7.51 -9.15
CA LEU A 157 21.87 -6.16 -9.43
C LEU A 157 22.63 -5.58 -8.21
N LEU A 158 22.04 -5.66 -7.02
CA LEU A 158 22.63 -5.16 -5.79
C LEU A 158 23.95 -5.85 -5.45
N GLN A 159 24.02 -7.18 -5.53
CA GLN A 159 25.24 -7.96 -5.32
C GLN A 159 26.36 -7.50 -6.25
N ASN A 160 25.99 -7.34 -7.51
CA ASN A 160 26.88 -6.96 -8.59
C ASN A 160 27.44 -5.53 -8.42
N LEU A 161 26.63 -4.60 -7.92
CA LEU A 161 27.06 -3.25 -7.55
C LEU A 161 27.94 -3.26 -6.28
N CYS A 162 27.58 -4.07 -5.27
CA CYS A 162 28.34 -4.22 -4.02
C CYS A 162 29.72 -4.85 -4.21
N ALA A 163 29.91 -5.72 -5.20
CA ALA A 163 31.19 -6.39 -5.43
C ALA A 163 32.35 -5.42 -5.69
N GLY A 164 32.08 -4.15 -6.03
CA GLY A 164 33.11 -3.11 -6.22
C GLY A 164 33.37 -2.20 -5.03
N GLY A 165 32.72 -2.41 -3.89
CA GLY A 165 32.92 -1.59 -2.69
C GLY A 165 32.43 -0.14 -2.79
N GLY A 166 31.74 0.24 -3.87
CA GLY A 166 31.26 1.62 -4.10
C GLY A 166 29.78 1.86 -3.79
N LEU A 167 29.00 0.82 -3.47
CA LEU A 167 27.57 0.98 -3.21
C LEU A 167 27.37 1.60 -1.82
N ASP A 168 27.00 2.88 -1.78
CA ASP A 168 26.57 3.52 -0.52
C ASP A 168 25.17 3.03 -0.11
N ILE A 169 25.16 1.93 0.64
CA ILE A 169 23.97 1.36 1.28
C ILE A 169 23.65 2.01 2.63
N SER A 170 24.47 2.96 3.09
CA SER A 170 24.19 3.72 4.31
C SER A 170 23.03 4.70 4.10
N HIS A 171 22.67 4.98 2.83
CA HIS A 171 21.49 5.74 2.47
C HIS A 171 20.20 4.99 2.85
N GLY A 172 19.56 5.43 3.94
CA GLY A 172 18.39 4.78 4.54
C GLY A 172 17.29 4.37 3.57
N GLY A 173 16.96 5.24 2.60
CA GLY A 173 15.95 4.95 1.58
C GLY A 173 16.31 3.79 0.63
N LEU A 174 17.58 3.64 0.24
CA LEU A 174 18.01 2.53 -0.62
C LEU A 174 17.92 1.20 0.13
N LEU A 175 18.35 1.20 1.39
CA LEU A 175 18.25 0.04 2.27
C LEU A 175 16.80 -0.37 2.51
N TYR A 176 15.90 0.59 2.67
CA TYR A 176 14.47 0.33 2.73
C TYR A 176 13.96 -0.39 1.46
N MET A 177 14.41 0.03 0.26
CA MET A 177 14.07 -0.68 -0.98
C MET A 177 14.60 -2.12 -1.00
N VAL A 178 15.79 -2.38 -0.45
CA VAL A 178 16.34 -3.74 -0.30
C VAL A 178 15.47 -4.60 0.62
N LEU A 179 15.04 -4.05 1.76
CA LEU A 179 14.13 -4.74 2.68
C LEU A 179 12.75 -4.97 2.06
N SER A 180 12.26 -4.01 1.26
CA SER A 180 11.02 -4.16 0.51
C SER A 180 11.13 -5.29 -0.52
N LEU A 181 12.27 -5.42 -1.21
CA LEU A 181 12.54 -6.55 -2.10
C LEU A 181 12.58 -7.90 -1.37
N LEU A 182 13.11 -7.94 -0.14
CA LEU A 182 13.07 -9.15 0.69
C LEU A 182 11.62 -9.55 0.99
N ARG A 183 10.75 -8.58 1.29
CA ARG A 183 9.33 -8.85 1.51
C ARG A 183 8.64 -9.34 0.24
N ALA A 184 8.96 -8.75 -0.92
CA ALA A 184 8.43 -9.20 -2.21
C ALA A 184 8.74 -10.68 -2.50
N VAL A 185 9.83 -11.24 -1.95
CA VAL A 185 10.15 -12.68 -2.04
C VAL A 185 9.04 -13.56 -1.47
N GLU A 186 8.30 -13.10 -0.47
CA GLU A 186 7.20 -13.83 0.16
C GLU A 186 5.91 -13.77 -0.68
N GLU A 187 5.81 -12.81 -1.59
CA GLU A 187 4.62 -12.56 -2.41
C GLU A 187 4.69 -13.19 -3.81
N VAL A 188 5.87 -13.66 -4.23
CA VAL A 188 6.09 -14.28 -5.55
C VAL A 188 6.00 -15.81 -5.51
N SER A 189 5.87 -16.43 -6.69
CA SER A 189 5.82 -17.89 -6.81
C SER A 189 6.99 -18.60 -6.10
N PRO A 190 6.80 -19.82 -5.57
CA PRO A 190 7.84 -20.53 -4.81
C PRO A 190 9.18 -20.69 -5.55
N ALA A 191 9.14 -20.86 -6.88
CA ALA A 191 10.35 -20.98 -7.70
C ALA A 191 11.15 -19.66 -7.77
N VAL A 192 10.46 -18.53 -7.93
CA VAL A 192 11.08 -17.19 -7.92
C VAL A 192 11.57 -16.87 -6.52
N ALA A 193 10.78 -17.20 -5.49
CA ALA A 193 11.14 -17.00 -4.09
C ALA A 193 12.43 -17.74 -3.71
N ALA A 194 12.57 -19.01 -4.09
CA ALA A 194 13.78 -19.80 -3.83
C ALA A 194 15.03 -19.14 -4.44
N LYS A 195 14.94 -18.75 -5.72
CA LYS A 195 16.04 -18.09 -6.42
C LYS A 195 16.37 -16.71 -5.83
N ALA A 196 15.36 -15.95 -5.43
CA ALA A 196 15.57 -14.66 -4.78
C ALA A 196 16.22 -14.79 -3.41
N LYS A 197 15.87 -15.84 -2.64
CA LYS A 197 16.54 -16.16 -1.36
C LYS A 197 18.01 -16.49 -1.56
N ASP A 198 18.35 -17.25 -2.61
CA ASP A 198 19.76 -17.54 -2.93
C ASP A 198 20.54 -16.26 -3.23
N TRP A 199 19.99 -15.37 -4.07
CA TRP A 199 20.64 -14.09 -4.40
C TRP A 199 20.72 -13.15 -3.19
N ALA A 200 19.66 -13.08 -2.37
CA ALA A 200 19.67 -12.31 -1.14
C ALA A 200 20.76 -12.82 -0.18
N ALA A 201 20.88 -14.15 -0.01
CA ALA A 201 21.92 -14.75 0.83
C ALA A 201 23.33 -14.39 0.34
N ILE A 202 23.57 -14.44 -0.97
CA ILE A 202 24.84 -14.01 -1.59
C ILE A 202 25.10 -12.53 -1.29
N PHE A 203 24.10 -11.66 -1.50
CA PHE A 203 24.20 -10.23 -1.22
C PHE A 203 24.53 -9.93 0.24
N PHE A 204 23.76 -10.46 1.19
CA PHE A 204 24.00 -10.24 2.62
C PHE A 204 25.33 -10.86 3.09
N SER A 205 25.73 -12.00 2.54
CA SER A 205 27.05 -12.58 2.80
C SER A 205 28.17 -11.65 2.31
N SER A 206 28.00 -11.01 1.15
CA SER A 206 28.95 -10.02 0.64
C SER A 206 29.04 -8.82 1.59
N LEU A 207 27.90 -8.25 2.00
CA LEU A 207 27.87 -7.14 2.98
C LEU A 207 28.58 -7.50 4.29
N TRP A 208 28.35 -8.71 4.79
CA TRP A 208 28.97 -9.21 6.00
C TRP A 208 30.49 -9.33 5.83
N SER A 209 30.94 -9.96 4.74
CA SER A 209 32.36 -10.16 4.45
C SER A 209 33.13 -8.85 4.27
N GLN A 210 32.46 -7.78 3.81
CA GLN A 210 33.01 -6.44 3.66
C GLN A 210 32.95 -5.61 4.96
N GLY A 211 32.36 -6.14 6.05
CA GLY A 211 32.21 -5.43 7.32
C GLY A 211 31.15 -4.32 7.30
N LEU A 212 30.35 -4.22 6.23
CA LEU A 212 29.37 -3.14 6.04
C LEU A 212 28.07 -3.37 6.83
N PHE A 213 27.83 -4.59 7.34
CA PHE A 213 26.56 -4.92 8.00
C PHE A 213 26.23 -4.03 9.20
N ALA A 214 27.21 -3.71 10.04
CA ALA A 214 26.99 -2.88 11.23
C ALA A 214 26.59 -1.44 10.86
N GLU A 215 27.22 -0.88 9.82
CA GLU A 215 26.92 0.45 9.29
C GLU A 215 25.51 0.49 8.70
N VAL A 216 25.19 -0.46 7.83
CA VAL A 216 23.85 -0.67 7.25
C VAL A 216 22.79 -0.73 8.35
N PHE A 217 23.00 -1.59 9.35
CA PHE A 217 22.07 -1.76 10.45
C PHE A 217 21.89 -0.48 11.29
N ALA A 218 22.98 0.26 11.53
CA ALA A 218 22.92 1.55 12.21
C ALA A 218 22.16 2.60 11.37
N SER A 219 22.29 2.58 10.05
CA SER A 219 21.53 3.45 9.15
C SER A 219 20.04 3.15 9.17
N VAL A 220 19.61 1.87 9.17
CA VAL A 220 18.17 1.51 9.30
C VAL A 220 17.55 2.20 10.52
N LYS A 221 18.25 2.14 11.66
CA LYS A 221 17.73 2.70 12.92
C LYS A 221 17.58 4.21 12.91
N LYS A 222 18.24 4.90 11.99
CA LYS A 222 18.21 6.36 11.86
C LYS A 222 17.17 6.83 10.86
N VAL A 223 16.70 5.97 9.96
CA VAL A 223 15.74 6.36 8.91
C VAL A 223 14.43 6.77 9.56
N THR A 224 14.07 8.03 9.38
CA THR A 224 12.77 8.55 9.77
C THR A 224 11.74 8.33 8.64
N PRO A 225 10.44 8.23 8.96
CA PRO A 225 9.39 8.21 7.94
C PRO A 225 9.46 9.40 6.98
N ALA A 226 9.84 10.59 7.47
CA ALA A 226 9.97 11.80 6.65
C ALA A 226 11.14 11.70 5.63
N GLU A 227 12.29 11.18 6.04
CA GLU A 227 13.42 10.93 5.13
C GLU A 227 13.08 9.89 4.07
N LEU A 228 12.40 8.80 4.49
CA LEU A 228 11.96 7.76 3.56
C LEU A 228 10.94 8.32 2.55
N HIS A 229 9.98 9.11 3.02
CA HIS A 229 9.00 9.78 2.17
C HIS A 229 9.67 10.73 1.16
N GLY A 230 10.59 11.58 1.63
CA GLY A 230 11.37 12.47 0.77
C GLY A 230 12.18 11.70 -0.27
N PHE A 231 12.75 10.57 0.12
CA PHE A 231 13.49 9.68 -0.77
C PHE A 231 12.61 9.05 -1.86
N LEU A 232 11.44 8.52 -1.49
CA LEU A 232 10.52 7.87 -2.44
C LEU A 232 9.96 8.91 -3.42
N HIS A 233 9.58 10.09 -2.92
CA HIS A 233 9.17 11.22 -3.77
C HIS A 233 10.28 11.65 -4.74
N ALA A 234 11.51 11.81 -4.25
CA ALA A 234 12.64 12.16 -5.11
C ALA A 234 12.98 11.04 -6.12
N SER A 235 12.74 9.77 -5.77
CA SER A 235 12.92 8.63 -6.68
C SER A 235 11.93 8.66 -7.83
N ALA A 236 10.67 9.03 -7.55
CA ALA A 236 9.63 9.20 -8.57
C ALA A 236 9.72 10.53 -9.35
N ALA A 237 10.37 11.56 -8.79
CA ALA A 237 10.43 12.88 -9.44
C ALA A 237 11.26 12.86 -10.74
N VAL A 238 10.62 12.91 -11.91
CA VAL A 238 11.32 12.95 -13.20
C VAL A 238 12.17 14.25 -13.34
N PRO A 239 13.47 14.19 -13.70
CA PRO A 239 14.25 15.38 -14.02
C PRO A 239 13.61 16.14 -15.19
N GLY A 240 13.26 17.41 -14.98
CA GLY A 240 12.52 18.22 -15.96
C GLY A 240 11.06 18.51 -15.57
N TRP A 241 10.50 17.79 -14.61
CA TRP A 241 9.19 18.14 -14.04
C TRP A 241 9.25 19.39 -13.13
N GLY A 242 10.43 19.66 -12.56
CA GLY A 242 10.67 20.74 -11.59
C GLY A 242 10.91 22.14 -12.16
N ALA A 243 10.70 22.37 -13.46
CA ALA A 243 10.75 23.71 -14.06
C ALA A 243 9.39 24.18 -14.62
N LEU A 244 8.29 23.55 -14.21
CA LEU A 244 6.98 24.17 -14.34
C LEU A 244 6.96 25.39 -13.42
N LYS A 245 7.02 26.59 -14.03
CA LYS A 245 6.90 27.88 -13.34
C LYS A 245 5.75 27.80 -12.33
N PRO A 246 5.91 28.30 -11.09
CA PRO A 246 4.82 28.40 -10.13
C PRO A 246 3.73 29.28 -10.75
N GLY A 247 2.70 28.65 -11.34
CA GLY A 247 1.68 29.34 -12.12
C GLY A 247 1.26 28.67 -13.44
N ALA A 248 1.93 27.61 -13.90
CA ALA A 248 1.44 26.82 -15.05
C ALA A 248 0.30 25.89 -14.61
N ALA A 249 -0.88 26.11 -15.20
CA ALA A 249 -2.15 25.38 -15.16
C ALA A 249 -2.31 24.20 -14.17
N LYS A 250 -3.34 24.34 -13.31
CA LYS A 250 -3.95 23.35 -12.39
C LYS A 250 -4.57 22.09 -13.07
N SER A 251 -4.09 21.65 -14.23
CA SER A 251 -4.81 20.61 -15.00
C SER A 251 -3.88 19.60 -15.68
N SER A 252 -3.25 18.76 -14.88
CA SER A 252 -3.14 17.33 -15.10
C SER A 252 -2.60 16.75 -13.80
N ALA A 253 -3.19 15.64 -13.36
CA ALA A 253 -3.01 15.01 -12.05
C ALA A 253 -1.63 15.29 -11.43
N GLU A 254 -1.58 16.03 -10.32
CA GLU A 254 -0.51 15.81 -9.36
C GLU A 254 -0.61 14.32 -9.02
N GLU A 255 0.31 13.52 -9.55
CA GLU A 255 0.25 12.07 -9.40
C GLU A 255 0.13 11.74 -7.93
N SER A 256 -0.87 10.91 -7.65
CA SER A 256 -1.14 10.47 -6.30
C SER A 256 0.09 9.80 -5.73
N PHE A 257 0.51 10.28 -4.57
CA PHE A 257 1.64 9.72 -3.84
C PHE A 257 1.35 8.27 -3.45
N GLY A 258 0.09 7.94 -3.13
CA GLY A 258 -0.33 6.56 -2.87
C GLY A 258 -0.05 5.61 -4.04
N LEU A 259 -0.30 6.05 -5.27
CA LEU A 259 -0.05 5.24 -6.47
C LEU A 259 1.45 5.00 -6.69
N ILE A 260 2.27 6.04 -6.58
CA ILE A 260 3.73 5.95 -6.71
C ILE A 260 4.29 4.94 -5.71
N MET A 261 3.88 5.07 -4.44
CA MET A 261 4.34 4.19 -3.37
C MET A 261 3.97 2.74 -3.64
N SER A 262 2.72 2.49 -4.09
CA SER A 262 2.25 1.13 -4.40
C SER A 262 3.06 0.45 -5.50
N ARG A 263 3.60 1.22 -6.45
CA ARG A 263 4.47 0.70 -7.52
C ARG A 263 5.89 0.46 -7.04
N MET A 264 6.37 1.25 -6.10
CA MET A 264 7.73 1.13 -5.57
C MET A 264 7.91 -0.09 -4.67
N CYS A 265 6.94 -0.33 -3.79
CA CYS A 265 7.06 -1.32 -2.73
C CYS A 265 5.85 -2.27 -2.62
N GLY A 266 4.98 -2.31 -3.63
CA GLY A 266 3.73 -3.05 -3.55
C GLY A 266 2.66 -2.33 -2.72
N ARG A 267 1.40 -2.73 -2.91
CA ARG A 267 0.23 -2.08 -2.29
C ARG A 267 0.26 -2.09 -0.76
N ARG A 268 0.44 -3.28 -0.18
CA ARG A 268 0.39 -3.47 1.28
C ARG A 268 1.47 -2.68 2.00
N GLU A 269 2.69 -2.70 1.49
CA GLU A 269 3.80 -1.98 2.08
C GLU A 269 3.65 -0.47 1.89
N ALA A 270 3.20 -0.03 0.72
CA ALA A 270 2.88 1.37 0.48
C ALA A 270 1.83 1.88 1.46
N LEU A 271 0.77 1.11 1.68
CA LEU A 271 -0.26 1.46 2.65
C LEU A 271 0.30 1.54 4.08
N GLY A 272 1.11 0.56 4.50
CA GLY A 272 1.79 0.58 5.79
C GLY A 272 2.67 1.81 5.97
N LEU A 273 3.51 2.12 4.97
CA LEU A 273 4.35 3.32 4.97
C LEU A 273 3.55 4.61 5.05
N LEU A 274 2.48 4.73 4.27
CA LEU A 274 1.62 5.90 4.25
C LEU A 274 0.98 6.10 5.61
N TRP A 275 0.48 5.03 6.22
CA TRP A 275 -0.08 5.05 7.56
C TRP A 275 0.94 5.44 8.63
N HIS A 276 2.12 4.82 8.63
CA HIS A 276 3.19 5.17 9.57
C HIS A 276 3.70 6.60 9.36
N THR A 277 3.70 7.09 8.12
CA THR A 277 4.05 8.49 7.80
C THR A 277 3.01 9.44 8.35
N ILE A 278 1.72 9.22 8.07
CA ILE A 278 0.63 10.03 8.62
C ILE A 278 0.67 10.00 10.15
N ARG A 279 0.83 8.82 10.75
CA ARG A 279 0.97 8.66 12.18
C ARG A 279 2.20 9.39 12.73
N GLY A 280 3.36 9.34 12.07
CA GLY A 280 4.55 10.04 12.52
C GLY A 280 4.38 11.56 12.45
N LEU A 281 3.76 12.06 11.38
CA LEU A 281 3.45 13.48 11.20
C LEU A 281 2.48 13.99 12.27
N LEU A 282 1.49 13.19 12.64
CA LEU A 282 0.46 13.56 13.60
C LEU A 282 0.84 13.22 15.05
N GLY A 283 1.55 12.12 15.29
CA GLY A 283 1.91 11.56 16.59
C GLY A 283 3.20 12.11 17.20
N SER A 284 3.94 12.96 16.48
CA SER A 284 4.97 13.83 17.08
C SER A 284 4.43 14.73 18.21
N LEU A 285 3.10 14.76 18.41
CA LEU A 285 2.40 15.36 19.53
C LEU A 285 2.63 14.65 20.89
N ASP A 286 2.95 13.35 20.88
CA ASP A 286 2.88 12.49 22.07
C ASP A 286 4.26 12.18 22.70
N SER A 287 5.35 12.85 22.30
CA SER A 287 6.63 12.61 22.95
C SER A 287 6.62 13.13 24.40
N GLU A 288 6.33 12.24 25.34
CA GLU A 288 6.34 12.43 26.81
C GLU A 288 7.72 12.81 27.39
N GLN A 289 8.71 13.12 26.57
CA GLN A 289 10.01 13.59 27.05
C GLN A 289 9.95 15.09 27.34
N GLY A 290 9.50 15.41 28.55
CA GLY A 290 9.94 16.55 29.37
C GLY A 290 10.02 17.93 28.72
N ASP A 291 9.11 18.80 29.16
CA ASP A 291 9.18 20.28 29.10
C ASP A 291 8.71 21.01 27.84
N GLY A 292 8.07 20.33 26.89
CA GLY A 292 7.25 21.02 25.90
C GLY A 292 6.46 20.07 25.04
N VAL A 293 5.14 20.01 25.25
CA VAL A 293 4.21 19.41 24.29
C VAL A 293 4.28 20.25 23.02
N GLY A 294 5.20 19.90 22.13
CA GLY A 294 5.34 20.52 20.84
C GLY A 294 4.15 20.12 20.00
N ALA A 295 3.19 21.04 19.84
CA ALA A 295 2.16 20.87 18.82
C ALA A 295 2.83 20.51 17.48
N ALA A 296 2.31 19.50 16.78
CA ALA A 296 2.78 19.12 15.45
C ALA A 296 2.90 20.38 14.60
N SER A 297 4.01 20.51 13.87
CA SER A 297 4.23 21.72 13.09
C SER A 297 3.05 21.92 12.12
N PRO A 298 2.61 23.16 11.86
CA PRO A 298 1.54 23.42 10.90
C PRO A 298 1.80 22.83 9.51
N GLU A 299 3.08 22.62 9.15
CA GLU A 299 3.52 21.96 7.93
C GLU A 299 3.30 20.46 7.97
N ALA A 300 3.63 19.79 9.08
CA ALA A 300 3.38 18.36 9.28
C ALA A 300 1.89 18.04 9.23
N LEU A 301 1.06 18.85 9.89
CA LEU A 301 -0.39 18.74 9.83
C LEU A 301 -0.93 18.93 8.41
N ARG A 302 -0.41 19.91 7.67
CA ARG A 302 -0.80 20.16 6.27
C ARG A 302 -0.42 18.98 5.38
N LEU A 303 0.77 18.41 5.56
CA LEU A 303 1.22 17.25 4.80
C LEU A 303 0.38 16.01 5.11
N ALA A 304 0.11 15.72 6.38
CA ALA A 304 -0.76 14.62 6.79
C ALA A 304 -2.16 14.75 6.18
N ARG A 305 -2.76 15.95 6.20
CA ARG A 305 -4.06 16.21 5.56
C ARG A 305 -4.00 16.06 4.04
N ARG A 306 -2.90 16.46 3.39
CA ARG A 306 -2.72 16.25 1.95
C ARG A 306 -2.66 14.76 1.61
N LEU A 307 -1.93 13.97 2.41
CA LEU A 307 -1.85 12.52 2.23
C LEU A 307 -3.20 11.84 2.47
N LEU A 308 -3.94 12.25 3.51
CA LEU A 308 -5.29 11.75 3.76
C LEU A 308 -6.28 12.15 2.67
N GLY A 309 -6.12 13.34 2.08
CA GLY A 309 -6.92 13.81 0.95
C GLY A 309 -6.49 13.26 -0.41
N ASP A 310 -5.47 12.41 -0.47
CA ASP A 310 -5.01 11.79 -1.71
C ASP A 310 -5.92 10.62 -2.10
N ASP A 311 -6.68 10.79 -3.18
CA ASP A 311 -7.66 9.80 -3.66
C ASP A 311 -7.05 8.42 -3.88
N SER A 312 -5.80 8.28 -4.37
CA SER A 312 -5.27 6.92 -4.57
C SER A 312 -4.72 6.30 -3.28
N PHE A 313 -4.33 7.10 -2.28
CA PHE A 313 -4.10 6.55 -0.93
C PHE A 313 -5.42 6.04 -0.34
N VAL A 314 -6.48 6.84 -0.44
CA VAL A 314 -7.82 6.46 0.03
C VAL A 314 -8.31 5.19 -0.68
N ASP A 315 -8.18 5.12 -2.00
CA ASP A 315 -8.61 3.95 -2.77
C ASP A 315 -7.74 2.71 -2.47
N LEU A 316 -6.43 2.88 -2.30
CA LEU A 316 -5.53 1.82 -1.87
C LEU A 316 -5.94 1.26 -0.50
N ALA A 317 -6.13 2.14 0.49
CA ALA A 317 -6.58 1.78 1.82
C ALA A 317 -7.92 1.05 1.79
N ARG A 318 -8.84 1.50 0.92
CA ARG A 318 -10.15 0.87 0.75
C ARG A 318 -10.09 -0.52 0.16
N GLN A 319 -9.26 -0.70 -0.87
CA GLN A 319 -9.07 -2.00 -1.53
C GLN A 319 -8.43 -3.00 -0.58
N GLU A 320 -7.36 -2.62 0.12
CA GLU A 320 -6.68 -3.50 1.07
C GLU A 320 -7.56 -3.86 2.26
N MET A 321 -8.29 -2.89 2.81
CA MET A 321 -9.24 -3.14 3.89
C MET A 321 -10.35 -4.09 3.44
N SER A 322 -10.93 -3.85 2.26
CA SER A 322 -12.00 -4.72 1.71
C SER A 322 -11.50 -6.14 1.44
N ALA A 323 -10.32 -6.28 0.83
CA ALA A 323 -9.69 -7.57 0.59
C ALA A 323 -9.41 -8.31 1.92
N ALA A 324 -8.92 -7.60 2.93
CA ALA A 324 -8.69 -8.16 4.27
C ALA A 324 -9.99 -8.63 4.95
N LEU A 325 -11.08 -7.85 4.86
CA LEU A 325 -12.39 -8.24 5.39
C LEU A 325 -12.92 -9.53 4.72
N VAL A 326 -12.81 -9.63 3.39
CA VAL A 326 -13.25 -10.81 2.62
C VAL A 326 -12.41 -12.04 2.95
N ARG A 327 -11.08 -11.89 3.04
CA ARG A 327 -10.16 -12.97 3.41
C ARG A 327 -10.43 -13.49 4.82
N LEU A 328 -10.55 -12.60 5.80
CA LEU A 328 -10.89 -12.95 7.17
C LEU A 328 -12.25 -13.67 7.25
N ALA A 329 -13.24 -13.19 6.49
CA ALA A 329 -14.54 -13.85 6.42
C ALA A 329 -14.42 -15.26 5.85
N ALA A 330 -13.64 -15.47 4.78
CA ALA A 330 -13.38 -16.79 4.22
C ALA A 330 -12.65 -17.71 5.21
N ALA A 331 -11.58 -17.23 5.85
CA ALA A 331 -10.75 -17.98 6.80
C ALA A 331 -11.55 -18.52 7.99
N HIS A 332 -12.56 -17.78 8.44
CA HIS A 332 -13.42 -18.16 9.56
C HIS A 332 -14.83 -18.62 9.14
N SER A 333 -15.05 -18.87 7.85
CA SER A 333 -16.37 -19.28 7.31
C SER A 333 -17.51 -18.35 7.74
N LEU A 334 -17.24 -17.04 7.82
CA LEU A 334 -18.23 -16.02 8.15
C LEU A 334 -19.11 -15.74 6.94
N LYS A 335 -20.43 -15.73 7.16
CA LYS A 335 -21.37 -15.24 6.16
C LYS A 335 -21.41 -13.72 6.21
N LEU A 336 -20.58 -13.09 5.38
CA LEU A 336 -20.52 -11.63 5.27
C LEU A 336 -21.58 -11.13 4.28
N GLU A 337 -22.56 -10.37 4.78
CA GLU A 337 -23.63 -9.80 3.95
C GLU A 337 -23.18 -8.46 3.37
N LEU A 338 -22.47 -8.55 2.24
CA LEU A 338 -21.90 -7.42 1.50
C LEU A 338 -22.93 -6.73 0.59
N ASP A 339 -24.09 -6.41 1.13
CA ASP A 339 -25.06 -5.62 0.41
C ASP A 339 -24.49 -4.23 0.08
N ILE A 340 -25.04 -3.59 -0.94
CA ILE A 340 -24.74 -2.20 -1.25
C ILE A 340 -25.32 -1.31 -0.15
N ALA A 341 -24.53 -0.36 0.35
CA ALA A 341 -25.01 0.59 1.35
C ALA A 341 -26.22 1.39 0.79
N PRO A 342 -27.26 1.68 1.61
CA PRO A 342 -28.42 2.42 1.15
C PRO A 342 -28.04 3.77 0.54
N ALA A 343 -28.64 4.14 -0.60
CA ALA A 343 -28.32 5.39 -1.29
C ALA A 343 -28.46 6.62 -0.39
N SER A 344 -29.52 6.65 0.43
CA SER A 344 -29.75 7.71 1.43
C SER A 344 -28.63 7.82 2.47
N ALA A 345 -27.98 6.70 2.83
CA ALA A 345 -26.82 6.74 3.71
C ALA A 345 -25.61 7.32 2.95
N CYS A 346 -25.33 6.83 1.75
CA CYS A 346 -24.21 7.31 0.92
C CYS A 346 -24.28 8.82 0.66
N GLU A 347 -25.47 9.37 0.40
CA GLU A 347 -25.70 10.80 0.20
C GLU A 347 -25.20 11.67 1.36
N VAL A 348 -25.37 11.21 2.61
CA VAL A 348 -24.94 11.94 3.82
C VAL A 348 -23.43 12.17 3.86
N LEU A 349 -22.65 11.19 3.38
CA LEU A 349 -21.19 11.30 3.28
C LEU A 349 -20.72 11.75 1.90
N THR A 350 -21.62 12.17 1.01
CA THR A 350 -21.30 12.54 -0.38
C THR A 350 -20.60 11.42 -1.17
N LEU A 351 -21.02 10.17 -0.92
CA LEU A 351 -20.44 8.97 -1.52
C LEU A 351 -21.32 8.42 -2.64
N HIS A 352 -20.69 7.71 -3.57
CA HIS A 352 -21.41 6.82 -4.47
C HIS A 352 -21.53 5.42 -3.85
N ALA A 353 -22.56 4.66 -4.24
CA ALA A 353 -22.74 3.29 -3.75
C ALA A 353 -21.54 2.37 -4.06
N GLU A 354 -20.92 2.54 -5.24
CA GLU A 354 -19.69 1.86 -5.64
C GLU A 354 -18.50 2.18 -4.73
N ASP A 355 -18.56 3.29 -3.98
CA ASP A 355 -17.51 3.61 -3.03
C ASP A 355 -17.48 2.63 -1.83
N LEU A 356 -18.58 1.92 -1.60
CA LEU A 356 -18.76 1.03 -0.46
C LEU A 356 -19.02 -0.42 -0.88
N ASP A 357 -18.86 -0.74 -2.16
CA ASP A 357 -18.93 -2.11 -2.67
C ASP A 357 -17.68 -2.89 -2.26
N VAL A 358 -17.71 -3.43 -1.04
CA VAL A 358 -16.61 -4.19 -0.44
C VAL A 358 -16.23 -5.39 -1.32
N ALA A 359 -17.18 -6.03 -2.00
CA ALA A 359 -16.90 -7.18 -2.86
C ALA A 359 -16.12 -6.75 -4.12
N ALA A 360 -16.56 -5.69 -4.80
CA ALA A 360 -15.86 -5.15 -5.96
C ALA A 360 -14.49 -4.57 -5.59
N LEU A 361 -14.38 -3.88 -4.45
CA LEU A 361 -13.11 -3.34 -3.95
C LEU A 361 -12.14 -4.46 -3.56
N ALA A 362 -12.63 -5.52 -2.92
CA ALA A 362 -11.84 -6.70 -2.59
C ALA A 362 -11.34 -7.41 -3.85
N ALA A 363 -12.19 -7.59 -4.87
CA ALA A 363 -11.79 -8.21 -6.14
C ALA A 363 -10.59 -7.47 -6.77
N ARG A 364 -10.61 -6.13 -6.78
CA ARG A 364 -9.49 -5.30 -7.27
C ARG A 364 -8.22 -5.42 -6.43
N GLY A 365 -8.34 -5.75 -5.15
CA GLY A 365 -7.19 -5.97 -4.25
C GLY A 365 -6.67 -7.42 -4.25
N LEU A 366 -7.52 -8.39 -4.59
CA LEU A 366 -7.18 -9.82 -4.58
C LEU A 366 -6.46 -10.28 -5.85
N GLU A 367 -6.64 -9.60 -6.98
CA GLU A 367 -5.96 -9.92 -8.24
C GLU A 367 -4.42 -9.93 -8.14
N GLU A 368 -3.84 -9.35 -7.08
CA GLU A 368 -2.38 -9.19 -6.92
C GLU A 368 -1.76 -10.03 -5.78
N HIS A 369 -2.55 -10.72 -4.94
CA HIS A 369 -2.03 -11.39 -3.73
C HIS A 369 -2.63 -12.78 -3.50
N GLU A 370 -1.88 -13.83 -3.84
CA GLU A 370 -2.36 -15.21 -3.67
C GLU A 370 -2.02 -15.86 -2.30
N GLN A 371 -1.01 -15.44 -1.51
CA GLN A 371 -0.49 -16.31 -0.42
C GLN A 371 0.18 -15.66 0.84
N SER A 372 -0.11 -14.41 1.24
CA SER A 372 0.57 -13.81 2.43
C SER A 372 -0.17 -14.07 3.76
N GLU A 373 0.52 -14.10 4.91
CA GLU A 373 -0.11 -14.14 6.24
C GLU A 373 -1.07 -12.95 6.46
N GLU A 374 -2.37 -13.24 6.48
CA GLU A 374 -3.46 -12.29 6.23
C GLU A 374 -3.87 -11.50 7.49
N GLU A 375 -3.78 -12.12 8.67
CA GLU A 375 -4.25 -11.54 9.94
C GLU A 375 -3.39 -10.36 10.41
N GLY A 376 -2.08 -10.41 10.18
CA GLY A 376 -1.16 -9.34 10.60
C GLY A 376 -1.40 -8.02 9.87
N ALA A 377 -1.66 -8.07 8.56
CA ALA A 377 -1.94 -6.90 7.73
C ALA A 377 -3.19 -6.16 8.21
N PHE A 378 -4.27 -6.92 8.39
CA PHE A 378 -5.55 -6.40 8.80
C PHE A 378 -5.46 -5.71 10.16
N ARG A 379 -4.80 -6.37 11.11
CA ARG A 379 -4.57 -5.82 12.44
C ARG A 379 -3.79 -4.51 12.39
N GLU A 380 -2.71 -4.45 11.62
CA GLU A 380 -1.89 -3.24 11.49
C GLU A 380 -2.71 -2.08 10.90
N MET A 381 -3.44 -2.31 9.80
CA MET A 381 -4.31 -1.30 9.19
C MET A 381 -5.38 -0.79 10.16
N LEU A 382 -6.03 -1.68 10.92
CA LEU A 382 -7.01 -1.30 11.92
C LEU A 382 -6.40 -0.45 13.04
N LEU A 383 -5.23 -0.83 13.55
CA LEU A 383 -4.54 -0.06 14.58
C LEU A 383 -4.14 1.33 14.07
N CYS A 384 -3.60 1.41 12.86
CA CYS A 384 -3.28 2.69 12.22
C CYS A 384 -4.53 3.57 12.03
N ALA A 385 -5.65 2.97 11.62
CA ALA A 385 -6.92 3.69 11.50
C ALA A 385 -7.43 4.17 12.87
N VAL A 386 -7.37 3.34 13.92
CA VAL A 386 -7.77 3.75 15.28
C VAL A 386 -6.90 4.89 15.79
N ASP A 387 -5.58 4.79 15.60
CA ASP A 387 -4.62 5.82 16.00
C ASP A 387 -4.90 7.13 15.26
N LEU A 388 -5.16 7.08 13.95
CA LEU A 388 -5.58 8.26 13.18
C LEU A 388 -6.85 8.88 13.77
N ALA A 389 -7.85 8.05 14.06
CA ALA A 389 -9.14 8.48 14.55
C ALA A 389 -9.08 9.11 15.96
N ALA A 390 -8.02 8.84 16.72
CA ALA A 390 -7.81 9.40 18.04
C ALA A 390 -7.10 10.77 18.00
N LEU A 391 -6.58 11.20 16.84
CA LEU A 391 -5.80 12.42 16.73
C LEU A 391 -6.72 13.65 16.60
N PRO A 392 -6.47 14.77 17.31
CA PRO A 392 -7.36 15.96 17.36
C PRO A 392 -7.65 16.67 16.03
N CYS A 393 -7.03 16.22 14.94
CA CYS A 393 -7.09 16.80 13.61
C CYS A 393 -7.31 15.74 12.52
N GLY A 394 -7.57 14.49 12.92
CA GLY A 394 -7.73 13.33 12.05
C GLY A 394 -9.17 13.18 11.57
N THR A 395 -9.68 14.16 10.82
CA THR A 395 -10.95 13.95 10.10
C THR A 395 -10.72 12.92 9.00
N PHE A 396 -11.46 11.81 9.04
CA PHE A 396 -11.39 10.83 7.95
C PHE A 396 -11.94 11.43 6.66
N PRO A 397 -11.29 11.13 5.52
CA PRO A 397 -11.92 11.28 4.22
C PRO A 397 -13.26 10.54 4.21
N PRO A 398 -14.33 11.12 3.62
CA PRO A 398 -15.66 10.50 3.66
C PRO A 398 -15.69 9.06 3.15
N LYS A 399 -14.93 8.74 2.08
CA LYS A 399 -14.82 7.38 1.54
C LYS A 399 -14.24 6.38 2.55
N LEU A 400 -13.22 6.79 3.32
CA LEU A 400 -12.64 5.97 4.39
C LEU A 400 -13.59 5.83 5.57
N ALA A 401 -14.23 6.92 6.01
CA ALA A 401 -15.22 6.89 7.08
C ALA A 401 -16.37 5.93 6.74
N GLY A 402 -16.94 6.06 5.53
CA GLY A 402 -18.00 5.20 5.03
C GLY A 402 -17.58 3.74 4.99
N LEU A 403 -16.40 3.42 4.44
CA LEU A 403 -15.91 2.04 4.39
C LEU A 403 -15.66 1.47 5.79
N TYR A 404 -15.01 2.23 6.68
CA TYR A 404 -14.73 1.76 8.04
C TYR A 404 -15.99 1.60 8.88
N LEU A 405 -17.05 2.36 8.63
CA LEU A 405 -18.33 2.09 9.28
C LEU A 405 -19.00 0.88 8.64
N TRP A 406 -19.21 0.90 7.33
CA TRP A 406 -19.96 -0.14 6.63
C TRP A 406 -19.31 -1.52 6.73
N GLY A 407 -18.03 -1.62 6.32
CA GLY A 407 -17.30 -2.88 6.29
C GLY A 407 -17.12 -3.50 7.67
N ASN A 408 -16.73 -2.70 8.67
CA ASN A 408 -16.57 -3.22 10.04
C ASN A 408 -17.92 -3.59 10.65
N VAL A 409 -18.99 -2.82 10.46
CA VAL A 409 -20.34 -3.20 10.95
C VAL A 409 -20.79 -4.53 10.35
N LYS A 410 -20.60 -4.74 9.04
CA LYS A 410 -20.95 -6.03 8.42
C LYS A 410 -20.14 -7.19 8.98
N LEU A 411 -18.84 -7.00 9.19
CA LEU A 411 -18.00 -8.02 9.80
C LEU A 411 -18.39 -8.30 11.26
N MET A 412 -18.66 -7.26 12.05
CA MET A 412 -19.12 -7.37 13.43
C MET A 412 -20.47 -8.10 13.53
N ALA A 413 -21.38 -7.87 12.59
CA ALA A 413 -22.64 -8.61 12.49
C ALA A 413 -22.38 -10.09 12.16
N ALA A 414 -21.48 -10.39 11.22
CA ALA A 414 -21.12 -11.77 10.88
C ALA A 414 -20.43 -12.51 12.05
N LEU A 415 -19.56 -11.83 12.80
CA LEU A 415 -18.95 -12.36 14.03
C LEU A 415 -19.99 -12.61 15.13
N HIS A 416 -20.95 -11.69 15.28
CA HIS A 416 -22.08 -11.88 16.20
C HIS A 416 -22.90 -13.11 15.78
N HIS A 417 -23.22 -13.27 14.50
CA HIS A 417 -23.89 -14.47 13.98
C HIS A 417 -23.12 -15.76 14.23
N LEU A 418 -21.79 -15.75 14.04
CA LEU A 418 -20.97 -16.93 14.33
C LEU A 418 -21.04 -17.31 15.81
N ARG A 419 -21.01 -16.31 16.70
CA ARG A 419 -21.03 -16.51 18.16
C ARG A 419 -22.38 -17.01 18.67
N PHE A 420 -23.47 -16.58 18.04
CA PHE A 420 -24.81 -16.65 18.63
C PHE A 420 -25.85 -17.37 17.75
N GLY A 421 -25.55 -17.65 16.49
CA GLY A 421 -26.41 -18.31 15.51
C GLY A 421 -27.31 -17.34 14.73
N THR A 422 -27.82 -17.82 13.58
CA THR A 422 -28.69 -17.05 12.65
C THR A 422 -30.14 -16.94 13.12
N ALA A 423 -30.67 -17.97 13.81
CA ALA A 423 -32.02 -17.92 14.38
C ALA A 423 -32.19 -16.79 15.40
N ALA A 424 -31.09 -16.42 16.07
CA ALA A 424 -31.07 -15.32 17.01
C ALA A 424 -31.13 -13.94 16.36
N VAL A 425 -30.87 -13.79 15.06
CA VAL A 425 -30.84 -12.47 14.39
C VAL A 425 -31.94 -12.30 13.35
N ALA A 426 -32.31 -13.36 12.62
CA ALA A 426 -33.35 -13.31 11.60
C ALA A 426 -34.77 -13.03 12.16
N GLU A 427 -35.03 -13.38 13.42
CA GLU A 427 -36.31 -13.07 14.09
C GLU A 427 -36.28 -11.75 14.88
N THR A 428 -35.12 -11.11 15.06
CA THR A 428 -34.95 -10.25 16.22
C THR A 428 -34.29 -8.89 15.98
N GLY A 429 -33.41 -8.70 15.00
CA GLY A 429 -32.71 -7.43 14.77
C GLY A 429 -31.90 -6.85 15.97
N VAL A 430 -32.11 -7.29 17.22
CA VAL A 430 -31.57 -6.71 18.47
C VAL A 430 -31.58 -7.73 19.64
N GLU A 431 -32.00 -8.99 19.47
CA GLU A 431 -31.89 -9.93 20.59
C GLU A 431 -30.44 -10.37 20.78
N LEU A 432 -29.93 -10.18 22.00
CA LEU A 432 -28.81 -11.00 22.47
C LEU A 432 -29.41 -12.36 22.79
N PRO A 433 -29.12 -13.46 22.08
CA PRO A 433 -29.70 -14.74 22.44
C PRO A 433 -29.20 -15.19 23.81
N ALA A 434 -30.03 -15.95 24.53
CA ALA A 434 -29.55 -16.70 25.69
C ALA A 434 -28.33 -17.46 25.23
N ARG A 435 -27.19 -17.34 25.95
CA ARG A 435 -25.92 -17.99 25.60
C ARG A 435 -26.26 -19.45 25.29
N GLN A 436 -26.43 -19.78 24.01
CA GLN A 436 -26.72 -21.15 23.64
C GLN A 436 -25.41 -21.84 23.95
N GLU A 437 -25.41 -22.77 24.90
CA GLU A 437 -24.32 -23.71 24.99
C GLU A 437 -24.16 -24.27 23.57
N PRO A 438 -23.00 -24.03 22.93
CA PRO A 438 -22.88 -24.23 21.51
C PRO A 438 -23.22 -25.69 21.20
N LYS A 439 -24.33 -25.88 20.48
CA LYS A 439 -24.96 -27.21 20.30
C LYS A 439 -24.02 -28.23 19.63
N SER A 440 -22.93 -27.79 19.00
CA SER A 440 -21.93 -28.65 18.37
C SER A 440 -20.62 -27.96 17.97
N GLY A 441 -20.30 -26.77 18.48
CA GLY A 441 -19.21 -25.96 17.94
C GLY A 441 -18.26 -25.46 19.02
N ASP A 442 -16.97 -25.74 18.88
CA ASP A 442 -15.88 -25.21 19.67
C ASP A 442 -16.10 -23.70 19.98
N PRO A 443 -16.51 -23.27 21.20
CA PRO A 443 -16.70 -21.84 21.53
C PRO A 443 -15.43 -21.02 21.25
N THR A 444 -14.31 -21.72 21.26
CA THR A 444 -13.00 -21.25 20.82
C THR A 444 -12.97 -20.76 19.37
N ALA A 445 -13.80 -21.26 18.44
CA ALA A 445 -13.81 -20.82 17.03
C ALA A 445 -14.34 -19.39 16.87
N ALA A 446 -15.48 -19.06 17.50
CA ALA A 446 -16.03 -17.70 17.45
C ALA A 446 -15.13 -16.69 18.15
N VAL A 447 -14.54 -17.09 19.29
CA VAL A 447 -13.57 -16.26 20.02
C VAL A 447 -12.29 -16.05 19.20
N LYS A 448 -11.75 -17.11 18.58
CA LYS A 448 -10.60 -17.02 17.66
C LYS A 448 -10.89 -16.07 16.50
N ALA A 449 -12.05 -16.20 15.85
CA ALA A 449 -12.47 -15.32 14.78
C ALA A 449 -12.63 -13.87 15.25
N ALA A 450 -13.16 -13.63 16.45
CA ALA A 450 -13.27 -12.29 17.03
C ALA A 450 -11.89 -11.67 17.35
N PHE A 451 -10.91 -12.47 17.78
CA PHE A 451 -9.53 -12.03 17.99
C PHE A 451 -8.80 -11.76 16.67
N ALA A 452 -8.88 -12.66 15.70
CA ALA A 452 -8.32 -12.47 14.37
C ALA A 452 -8.93 -11.23 13.69
N GLY A 453 -10.25 -11.08 13.83
CA GLY A 453 -10.98 -9.90 13.39
C GLY A 453 -10.81 -8.66 14.25
N GLN A 454 -10.07 -8.70 15.35
CA GLN A 454 -9.85 -7.53 16.20
C GLN A 454 -11.17 -6.82 16.59
N LEU A 455 -12.21 -7.56 16.97
CA LEU A 455 -13.58 -7.05 17.21
C LEU A 455 -13.62 -5.79 18.10
N VAL A 456 -12.87 -5.79 19.20
CA VAL A 456 -12.79 -4.63 20.12
C VAL A 456 -12.17 -3.40 19.44
N THR A 457 -11.13 -3.61 18.62
CA THR A 457 -10.48 -2.55 17.84
C THR A 457 -11.42 -1.97 16.78
N GLN A 458 -12.22 -2.81 16.12
CA GLN A 458 -13.25 -2.35 15.17
C GLN A 458 -14.30 -1.46 15.85
N LEU A 459 -14.81 -1.85 17.01
CA LEU A 459 -15.76 -1.03 17.78
C LEU A 459 -15.16 0.32 18.18
N ARG A 460 -13.89 0.33 18.60
CA ARG A 460 -13.17 1.57 18.91
C ARG A 460 -13.00 2.44 17.67
N LEU A 461 -12.63 1.85 16.53
CA LEU A 461 -12.51 2.58 15.27
C LEU A 461 -13.84 3.23 14.89
N CYS A 462 -14.94 2.46 14.89
CA CYS A 462 -16.27 3.00 14.63
C CYS A 462 -16.60 4.12 15.61
N GLY A 463 -16.39 3.93 16.91
CA GLY A 463 -16.62 4.95 17.92
C GLY A 463 -15.83 6.24 17.67
N ASN A 464 -14.55 6.15 17.32
CA ASN A 464 -13.74 7.32 17.01
C ASN A 464 -14.23 8.03 15.73
N VAL A 465 -14.55 7.29 14.66
CA VAL A 465 -15.10 7.86 13.42
C VAL A 465 -16.43 8.59 13.68
N LEU A 466 -17.29 8.02 14.52
CA LEU A 466 -18.60 8.59 14.90
C LEU A 466 -18.46 9.84 15.77
N PHE A 467 -17.41 9.92 16.59
CA PHE A 467 -17.12 11.09 17.41
C PHE A 467 -16.70 12.28 16.56
N GLU A 468 -15.88 12.04 15.53
CA GLU A 468 -15.31 13.09 14.69
C GLU A 468 -16.30 13.69 13.67
N SER A 469 -17.32 12.94 13.23
CA SER A 469 -18.26 13.39 12.19
C SER A 469 -19.73 13.10 12.53
N PRO A 470 -20.57 14.14 12.67
CA PRO A 470 -22.02 13.96 12.76
C PRO A 470 -22.64 13.27 11.53
N GLU A 471 -22.09 13.51 10.35
CA GLU A 471 -22.49 12.87 9.10
C GLU A 471 -22.22 11.36 9.14
N ALA A 472 -21.09 10.94 9.72
CA ALA A 472 -20.79 9.54 9.96
C ALA A 472 -21.80 8.86 10.92
N ALA A 473 -22.26 9.57 11.95
CA ALA A 473 -23.30 9.07 12.85
C ALA A 473 -24.64 8.88 12.14
N GLU A 474 -25.03 9.84 11.31
CA GLU A 474 -26.25 9.73 10.51
C GLU A 474 -26.15 8.66 9.42
N PHE A 475 -24.98 8.50 8.79
CA PHE A 475 -24.68 7.40 7.87
C PHE A 475 -24.87 6.03 8.56
N LEU A 476 -24.33 5.85 9.76
CA LEU A 476 -24.48 4.60 10.53
C LEU A 476 -25.96 4.31 10.83
N ARG A 477 -26.74 5.33 11.18
CA ARG A 477 -28.17 5.21 11.44
C ARG A 477 -28.92 4.76 10.19
N LEU A 478 -28.77 5.48 9.09
CA LEU A 478 -29.46 5.20 7.82
C LEU A 478 -29.04 3.87 7.18
N SER A 479 -27.83 3.41 7.47
CA SER A 479 -27.33 2.11 7.00
C SER A 479 -27.75 0.93 7.90
N GLY A 480 -28.48 1.18 9.00
CA GLY A 480 -28.93 0.14 9.91
C GLY A 480 -27.81 -0.48 10.75
N GLY A 481 -26.74 0.29 11.02
CA GLY A 481 -25.60 -0.19 11.80
C GLY A 481 -25.79 -0.15 13.33
N LEU A 482 -26.73 0.66 13.83
CA LEU A 482 -26.99 0.81 15.27
C LEU A 482 -27.33 -0.49 16.00
N PRO A 483 -28.21 -1.38 15.46
CA PRO A 483 -28.50 -2.65 16.12
C PRO A 483 -27.25 -3.53 16.28
N THR A 484 -26.34 -3.50 15.30
CA THR A 484 -25.08 -4.23 15.38
C THR A 484 -24.20 -3.71 16.51
N LEU A 485 -24.05 -2.38 16.68
CA LEU A 485 -23.28 -1.83 17.80
C LEU A 485 -23.89 -2.20 19.15
N LEU A 486 -25.22 -2.08 19.28
CA LEU A 486 -25.95 -2.44 20.50
C LEU A 486 -25.81 -3.94 20.84
N SER A 487 -25.69 -4.79 19.82
CA SER A 487 -25.48 -6.23 19.99
C SER A 487 -24.16 -6.56 20.69
N HIS A 488 -23.21 -5.62 20.77
CA HIS A 488 -21.91 -5.76 21.44
C HIS A 488 -21.81 -5.04 22.79
N CYS A 489 -22.89 -4.43 23.30
CA CYS A 489 -22.94 -3.78 24.61
C CYS A 489 -23.16 -4.74 25.80
N TYR A 490 -22.65 -5.98 25.72
CA TYR A 490 -22.76 -6.99 26.79
C TYR A 490 -21.41 -7.42 27.33
N ALA A 491 -21.40 -7.91 28.56
CA ALA A 491 -20.20 -8.49 29.15
C ALA A 491 -19.94 -9.88 28.55
N ASP A 492 -18.82 -10.03 27.83
CA ASP A 492 -18.27 -11.32 27.43
C ASP A 492 -16.97 -11.59 28.22
N PRO A 493 -16.94 -12.59 29.13
CA PRO A 493 -15.72 -12.95 29.86
C PRO A 493 -14.54 -13.36 28.97
N GLU A 494 -14.80 -13.81 27.75
CA GLU A 494 -13.77 -14.28 26.79
C GLU A 494 -13.23 -13.13 25.93
N LEU A 495 -13.96 -12.00 25.86
CA LEU A 495 -13.58 -10.79 25.14
C LEU A 495 -13.62 -9.59 26.10
N PRO A 496 -12.61 -9.43 26.96
CA PRO A 496 -12.51 -8.28 27.83
C PRO A 496 -12.60 -6.99 27.03
N LEU A 497 -13.27 -5.97 27.58
CA LEU A 497 -13.47 -4.65 26.97
C LEU A 497 -14.49 -4.59 25.82
N LEU A 498 -15.11 -5.71 25.42
CA LEU A 498 -16.14 -5.69 24.37
C LEU A 498 -17.30 -4.76 24.74
N ARG A 499 -17.80 -4.90 25.97
CA ARG A 499 -18.91 -4.09 26.48
C ARG A 499 -18.58 -2.61 26.43
N GLU A 500 -17.42 -2.23 26.96
CA GLU A 500 -16.96 -0.85 27.08
C GLU A 500 -16.75 -0.22 25.70
N ALA A 501 -16.17 -0.98 24.75
CA ALA A 501 -16.01 -0.52 23.37
C ALA A 501 -17.35 -0.36 22.65
N GLY A 502 -18.30 -1.27 22.87
CA GLY A 502 -19.66 -1.15 22.34
C GLY A 502 -20.40 0.06 22.88
N ILE A 503 -20.36 0.28 24.20
CA ILE A 503 -20.94 1.47 24.86
C ILE A 503 -20.33 2.75 24.30
N PHE A 504 -19.00 2.78 24.18
CA PHE A 504 -18.28 3.92 23.60
C PHE A 504 -18.78 4.25 22.19
N ALA A 505 -18.89 3.25 21.30
CA ALA A 505 -19.35 3.46 19.94
C ALA A 505 -20.81 3.96 19.87
N VAL A 506 -21.71 3.38 20.68
CA VAL A 506 -23.12 3.81 20.75
C VAL A 506 -23.24 5.23 21.29
N ARG A 507 -22.50 5.56 22.35
CA ARG A 507 -22.48 6.91 22.93
C ARG A 507 -22.10 7.95 21.88
N ASN A 508 -21.01 7.71 21.15
CA ASN A 508 -20.54 8.63 20.12
C ASN A 508 -21.54 8.75 18.95
N ALA A 509 -22.17 7.65 18.52
CA ALA A 509 -23.24 7.69 17.53
C ALA A 509 -24.41 8.60 17.97
N THR A 510 -24.74 8.60 19.25
CA THR A 510 -25.88 9.34 19.80
C THR A 510 -25.59 10.79 20.19
N GLN A 511 -24.32 11.17 20.31
CA GLN A 511 -23.89 12.47 20.88
C GLN A 511 -24.47 13.67 20.11
N HIS A 512 -24.53 13.57 18.78
CA HIS A 512 -24.87 14.70 17.90
C HIS A 512 -26.25 14.59 17.23
N SER A 513 -26.97 13.48 17.39
CA SER A 513 -28.23 13.22 16.66
C SER A 513 -29.35 12.81 17.60
N SER A 514 -30.37 13.67 17.74
CA SER A 514 -31.59 13.33 18.49
C SER A 514 -32.38 12.21 17.84
N ALA A 515 -32.38 12.12 16.51
CA ALA A 515 -32.97 11.02 15.77
C ALA A 515 -32.28 9.69 16.11
N THR A 516 -30.95 9.67 16.13
CA THR A 516 -30.16 8.49 16.55
C THR A 516 -30.47 8.10 18.00
N ARG A 517 -30.56 9.07 18.92
CA ARG A 517 -30.95 8.81 20.32
C ARG A 517 -32.33 8.17 20.43
N GLU A 518 -33.30 8.66 19.67
CA GLU A 518 -34.66 8.13 19.72
C GLU A 518 -34.75 6.72 19.12
N GLU A 519 -34.03 6.47 18.02
CA GLU A 519 -33.93 5.14 17.43
C GLU A 519 -33.27 4.13 18.38
N VAL A 520 -32.19 4.51 19.07
CA VAL A 520 -31.57 3.65 20.10
C VAL A 520 -32.56 3.34 21.23
N LYS A 521 -33.33 4.33 21.72
CA LYS A 521 -34.36 4.07 22.75
C LYS A 521 -35.43 3.12 22.24
N GLN A 522 -35.88 3.28 21.00
CA GLN A 522 -36.86 2.40 20.39
C GLN A 522 -36.32 0.96 20.33
N LEU A 523 -35.11 0.76 19.83
CA LEU A 523 -34.46 -0.56 19.74
C LEU A 523 -34.32 -1.22 21.12
N LEU A 524 -33.96 -0.44 22.16
CA LEU A 524 -33.88 -0.93 23.54
C LEU A 524 -35.27 -1.26 24.12
N ALA A 525 -36.30 -0.46 23.83
CA ALA A 525 -37.66 -0.72 24.27
C ALA A 525 -38.23 -1.99 23.61
N GLU A 526 -38.06 -2.15 22.29
CA GLU A 526 -38.44 -3.36 21.55
C GLU A 526 -37.79 -4.59 22.16
N ARG A 527 -36.50 -4.50 22.48
CA ARG A 527 -35.78 -5.59 23.14
C ARG A 527 -36.34 -5.95 24.51
N ARG A 528 -36.69 -4.97 25.35
CA ARG A 528 -37.33 -5.20 26.66
C ARG A 528 -38.69 -5.88 26.52
N THR A 529 -39.47 -5.50 25.52
CA THR A 529 -40.79 -6.11 25.29
C THR A 529 -40.71 -7.58 24.91
N ARG A 530 -39.63 -8.01 24.23
CA ARG A 530 -39.46 -9.39 23.78
C ARG A 530 -38.92 -10.33 24.85
N ASP A 531 -38.01 -9.85 25.71
CA ASP A 531 -37.43 -10.67 26.77
C ASP A 531 -37.57 -10.02 28.16
N PRO A 532 -38.79 -9.96 28.72
CA PRO A 532 -39.07 -9.28 29.99
C PRO A 532 -38.38 -9.95 31.20
N ASN A 533 -38.02 -11.23 31.08
CA ASN A 533 -37.39 -11.99 32.15
C ASN A 533 -35.87 -11.81 32.19
N ARG A 534 -35.27 -11.26 31.14
CA ARG A 534 -33.84 -11.04 31.02
C ARG A 534 -33.50 -9.59 31.31
N ALA A 535 -33.84 -9.19 32.52
CA ALA A 535 -33.18 -8.09 33.20
C ALA A 535 -31.73 -8.49 33.50
N LEU A 536 -30.91 -8.66 32.46
CA LEU A 536 -29.47 -8.47 32.63
C LEU A 536 -29.29 -7.09 33.29
N PRO A 537 -28.22 -6.88 34.08
CA PRO A 537 -27.81 -5.53 34.49
C PRO A 537 -27.44 -4.77 33.22
N MET A 538 -28.47 -4.27 32.54
CA MET A 538 -28.34 -3.48 31.35
C MET A 538 -27.50 -2.27 31.72
N VAL A 539 -26.68 -1.84 30.78
CA VAL A 539 -26.06 -0.53 30.85
C VAL A 539 -27.18 0.45 31.22
N ASP A 540 -26.99 1.16 32.34
CA ASP A 540 -27.91 2.19 32.77
C ASP A 540 -28.20 3.07 31.55
N GLU A 541 -29.46 3.18 31.13
CA GLU A 541 -29.81 3.99 29.94
C GLU A 541 -29.31 5.42 30.09
N SER A 542 -29.23 5.90 31.33
CA SER A 542 -28.62 7.19 31.61
C SER A 542 -27.14 7.22 31.22
N ALA A 543 -26.37 6.14 31.44
CA ALA A 543 -24.96 6.05 31.10
C ALA A 543 -24.69 5.90 29.58
N LEU A 544 -25.63 5.37 28.80
CA LEU A 544 -25.52 5.34 27.33
C LEU A 544 -25.84 6.70 26.69
N LEU A 545 -26.77 7.44 27.29
CA LEU A 545 -27.35 8.67 26.72
C LEU A 545 -26.79 9.97 27.33
N SER A 546 -25.94 9.87 28.36
CA SER A 546 -25.13 10.96 28.95
C SER A 546 -23.73 11.02 28.35
#